data_AF-A0A4P7IE21-F1
#
_entry.id   AF-A0A4P7IE21-F1
#
_cell.length_a   1.000
_cell.length_b   1.000
_cell.length_c   1.000
_cell.angle_alpha   90.00
_cell.angle_beta   90.00
_cell.angle_gamma   90.00
#
_symmetry.space_group_name_H-M   'P 1'
#
loop_
_entity.id
_entity.type
_entity.pdbx_description
1 polymer ?
#
loop_
_entity_poly.entity_id
_entity_poly.type
_entity_poly.pdbx_seq_one_letter_code
_entity_poly.pdbx_strand_id
1 'polypeptide(L)'
;MRMFRRLALTLALPLAVVAPAATASASVSEPSGTRSLAEVLTADGNQFDRNAYDYDIVTEAVLAVIAADTDGNSPVRLLADGTVPLTAFIPNDRAFQVLVKDLTGRWVRDEAAVFSAVAGLGIDTVENVLLYHVVPGATLTSRDAVGANGAQLTTALGPTIGVRVLSRWLPIIQLRDQDPSDVDPFVNPFALDVNRGNAQIAHGITFVLRPADL
;
A
#
# COMPACT_ATOMS: atom_id res chain seq x y z
N MET A 1 78.92 48.45 -14.58
CA MET A 1 78.27 48.91 -13.33
C MET A 1 76.76 48.81 -13.56
N ARG A 2 75.93 48.06 -12.85
CA ARG A 2 76.01 47.34 -11.58
C ARG A 2 75.24 46.01 -11.74
N MET A 3 75.88 44.92 -11.32
CA MET A 3 75.20 43.66 -10.99
C MET A 3 74.21 43.89 -9.85
N PHE A 4 73.01 43.30 -9.92
CA PHE A 4 72.26 42.98 -8.71
C PHE A 4 71.71 41.56 -8.75
N ARG A 5 71.81 40.94 -7.58
CA ARG A 5 71.80 39.52 -7.25
C ARG A 5 70.41 38.90 -7.34
N ARG A 6 70.44 37.60 -7.65
CA ARG A 6 69.38 36.61 -7.49
C ARG A 6 68.85 36.59 -6.05
N LEU A 7 67.55 36.44 -5.89
CA LEU A 7 66.95 35.76 -4.74
C LEU A 7 65.84 34.84 -5.28
N ALA A 8 66.11 33.53 -5.27
CA ALA A 8 65.14 32.50 -5.61
C ALA A 8 64.32 32.20 -4.35
N LEU A 9 63.01 32.43 -4.41
CA LEU A 9 62.06 32.06 -3.37
C LEU A 9 61.37 30.77 -3.82
N THR A 10 61.86 29.63 -3.34
CA THR A 10 61.23 28.32 -3.55
C THR A 10 60.11 28.15 -2.52
N LEU A 11 58.88 28.40 -2.93
CA LEU A 11 57.68 28.11 -2.16
C LEU A 11 57.26 26.66 -2.43
N ALA A 12 57.51 25.76 -1.49
CA ALA A 12 56.97 24.39 -1.54
C ALA A 12 55.50 24.41 -1.08
N LEU A 13 54.56 24.23 -2.02
CA LEU A 13 53.16 23.96 -1.70
C LEU A 13 52.97 22.46 -1.43
N PRO A 14 52.33 22.06 -0.31
CA PRO A 14 51.92 20.67 -0.11
C PRO A 14 50.74 20.35 -1.03
N LEU A 15 50.87 19.30 -1.86
CA LEU A 15 49.76 18.69 -2.57
C LEU A 15 48.83 18.01 -1.55
N ALA A 16 47.70 18.64 -1.25
CA ALA A 16 46.61 18.01 -0.52
C ALA A 16 45.96 16.94 -1.42
N VAL A 17 46.07 15.68 -1.01
CA VAL A 17 45.36 14.55 -1.63
C VAL A 17 43.89 14.69 -1.26
N VAL A 18 43.06 15.15 -2.21
CA VAL A 18 41.59 15.12 -2.06
C VAL A 18 41.15 13.68 -2.35
N ALA A 19 40.80 12.94 -1.30
CA ALA A 19 40.13 11.65 -1.45
C ALA A 19 38.74 11.88 -2.04
N PRO A 20 38.32 11.12 -3.07
CA PRO A 20 36.95 11.20 -3.57
C PRO A 20 36.02 10.67 -2.48
N ALA A 21 35.12 11.54 -2.00
CA ALA A 21 34.00 11.12 -1.17
C ALA A 21 33.10 10.22 -2.02
N ALA A 22 33.16 8.91 -1.77
CA ALA A 22 32.22 7.97 -2.35
C ALA A 22 30.82 8.32 -1.82
N THR A 23 29.98 8.89 -2.68
CA THR A 23 28.55 8.99 -2.45
C THR A 23 28.00 7.56 -2.42
N ALA A 24 27.78 7.03 -1.22
CA ALA A 24 27.00 5.82 -1.03
C ALA A 24 25.56 6.13 -1.48
N SER A 25 25.27 5.86 -2.75
CA SER A 25 23.88 5.75 -3.20
C SER A 25 23.34 4.51 -2.53
N ALA A 26 22.41 4.69 -1.59
CA ALA A 26 21.62 3.59 -1.07
C ALA A 26 20.85 2.99 -2.25
N SER A 27 21.33 1.85 -2.76
CA SER A 27 20.58 1.05 -3.72
C SER A 27 19.31 0.57 -3.03
N VAL A 28 18.18 1.22 -3.33
CA VAL A 28 16.87 0.61 -3.10
C VAL A 28 16.84 -0.59 -4.03
N SER A 29 16.89 -1.79 -3.48
CA SER A 29 16.78 -3.00 -4.29
C SER A 29 15.44 -3.00 -5.00
N GLU A 30 15.47 -2.92 -6.33
CA GLU A 30 14.29 -3.13 -7.16
C GLU A 30 13.66 -4.48 -6.79
N PRO A 31 12.32 -4.56 -6.69
CA PRO A 31 11.64 -5.82 -6.40
C PRO A 31 12.04 -6.86 -7.46
N SER A 32 12.55 -8.00 -7.00
CA SER A 32 13.04 -9.07 -7.87
C SER A 32 12.08 -10.24 -7.98
N GLY A 33 11.09 -10.31 -7.09
CA GLY A 33 10.06 -11.33 -7.09
C GLY A 33 8.81 -10.94 -7.88
N THR A 34 8.10 -11.94 -8.39
CA THR A 34 6.87 -11.79 -9.18
C THR A 34 5.68 -12.52 -8.57
N ARG A 35 5.73 -12.83 -7.26
CA ARG A 35 4.58 -13.41 -6.55
C ARG A 35 3.47 -12.37 -6.52
N SER A 36 2.28 -12.73 -6.98
CA SER A 36 1.13 -11.81 -7.01
C SER A 36 0.45 -11.73 -5.63
N LEU A 37 -0.28 -10.65 -5.38
CA LEU A 37 -1.07 -10.53 -4.15
C LEU A 37 -2.22 -11.53 -4.10
N ALA A 38 -2.80 -11.88 -5.25
CA ALA A 38 -3.80 -12.96 -5.31
C ALA A 38 -3.21 -14.27 -4.76
N GLU A 39 -2.00 -14.66 -5.19
CA GLU A 39 -1.32 -15.87 -4.69
C GLU A 39 -0.92 -15.80 -3.21
N VAL A 40 -0.80 -14.60 -2.64
CA VAL A 40 -0.50 -14.40 -1.22
C VAL A 40 -1.77 -14.52 -0.39
N LEU A 41 -2.83 -13.86 -0.84
CA LEU A 41 -4.12 -13.81 -0.16
C LEU A 41 -4.83 -15.16 -0.18
N THR A 42 -4.60 -16.02 -1.19
CA THR A 42 -5.19 -17.36 -1.27
C THR A 42 -4.29 -18.48 -0.71
N ALA A 43 -3.17 -18.15 -0.06
CA ALA A 43 -2.12 -19.12 0.24
C ALA A 43 -2.44 -20.11 1.37
N ASP A 44 -3.32 -19.74 2.30
CA ASP A 44 -3.73 -20.54 3.45
C ASP A 44 -5.02 -21.35 3.20
N GLY A 45 -5.64 -21.17 2.04
CA GLY A 45 -6.78 -21.97 1.59
C GLY A 45 -8.15 -21.41 1.94
N ASN A 46 -8.23 -20.13 2.34
CA ASN A 46 -9.43 -19.29 2.55
C ASN A 46 -10.61 -20.01 3.21
N GLN A 47 -10.86 -19.72 4.48
CA GLN A 47 -12.01 -20.28 5.18
C GLN A 47 -12.62 -19.26 6.12
N PHE A 48 -13.87 -18.88 5.86
CA PHE A 48 -14.66 -18.15 6.86
C PHE A 48 -14.63 -18.88 8.20
N ASP A 49 -14.07 -18.23 9.20
CA ASP A 49 -13.91 -18.74 10.53
C ASP A 49 -14.41 -17.73 11.59
N ARG A 50 -13.66 -17.54 12.68
CA ARG A 50 -14.02 -16.62 13.78
C ARG A 50 -12.92 -15.60 14.06
N ASN A 51 -11.83 -15.62 13.33
CA ASN A 51 -10.68 -14.77 13.50
C ASN A 51 -10.86 -13.51 12.66
N ALA A 52 -11.54 -12.51 13.21
CA ALA A 52 -11.75 -11.23 12.52
C ALA A 52 -10.48 -10.39 12.22
N TYR A 53 -9.26 -10.95 12.30
CA TYR A 53 -7.99 -10.26 12.05
C TYR A 53 -7.18 -10.85 10.90
N ASP A 54 -7.68 -11.86 10.21
CA ASP A 54 -7.21 -12.28 8.90
C ASP A 54 -7.96 -11.52 7.77
N TYR A 55 -7.95 -12.09 6.57
CA TYR A 55 -8.28 -11.43 5.32
C TYR A 55 -9.22 -12.29 4.47
N ASP A 56 -9.94 -13.23 5.06
CA ASP A 56 -10.82 -14.16 4.33
C ASP A 56 -11.91 -13.41 3.55
N ILE A 57 -12.51 -12.36 4.14
CA ILE A 57 -13.58 -11.61 3.45
C ILE A 57 -13.04 -10.85 2.23
N VAL A 58 -11.86 -10.21 2.31
CA VAL A 58 -11.29 -9.52 1.14
C VAL A 58 -10.87 -10.53 0.06
N THR A 59 -10.34 -11.69 0.46
CA THR A 59 -9.96 -12.72 -0.50
C THR A 59 -11.18 -13.27 -1.24
N GLU A 60 -12.26 -13.60 -0.52
CA GLU A 60 -13.51 -14.06 -1.13
C GLU A 60 -14.18 -12.98 -2.00
N ALA A 61 -14.07 -11.70 -1.62
CA ALA A 61 -14.54 -10.59 -2.45
C ALA A 61 -13.78 -10.50 -3.79
N VAL A 62 -12.45 -10.64 -3.76
CA VAL A 62 -11.63 -10.68 -4.98
C VAL A 62 -12.00 -11.88 -5.85
N LEU A 63 -12.15 -13.07 -5.25
CA LEU A 63 -12.54 -14.28 -5.98
C LEU A 63 -13.93 -14.15 -6.61
N ALA A 64 -14.90 -13.58 -5.90
CA ALA A 64 -16.24 -13.34 -6.41
C ALA A 64 -16.23 -12.38 -7.61
N VAL A 65 -15.47 -11.28 -7.54
CA VAL A 65 -15.34 -10.32 -8.66
C VAL A 65 -14.67 -10.97 -9.85
N ILE A 66 -13.58 -11.73 -9.66
CA ILE A 66 -12.90 -12.44 -10.75
C ILE A 66 -13.83 -13.49 -11.38
N ALA A 67 -14.64 -14.20 -10.59
CA ALA A 67 -15.60 -15.17 -11.10
C ALA A 67 -16.75 -14.53 -11.90
N ALA A 68 -17.13 -13.30 -11.54
CA ALA A 68 -18.15 -12.53 -12.25
C ALA A 68 -17.61 -11.81 -13.49
N ASP A 69 -16.31 -11.51 -13.56
CA ASP A 69 -15.63 -10.90 -14.71
C ASP A 69 -15.50 -11.90 -15.87
N THR A 70 -16.60 -12.12 -16.60
CA THR A 70 -16.62 -13.01 -17.77
C THR A 70 -15.93 -12.42 -18.99
N ASP A 71 -15.77 -11.10 -19.03
CA ASP A 71 -15.22 -10.38 -20.18
C ASP A 71 -13.71 -10.16 -20.07
N GLY A 72 -13.13 -10.44 -18.90
CA GLY A 72 -11.69 -10.39 -18.64
C GLY A 72 -11.11 -8.98 -18.57
N ASN A 73 -11.96 -7.96 -18.39
CA ASN A 73 -11.59 -6.55 -18.45
C ASN A 73 -11.44 -5.91 -17.06
N SER A 74 -11.74 -6.65 -15.99
CA SER A 74 -11.64 -6.10 -14.64
C SER A 74 -10.20 -5.71 -14.31
N PRO A 75 -9.95 -4.47 -13.84
CA PRO A 75 -8.64 -4.08 -13.34
C PRO A 75 -8.24 -4.85 -12.06
N VAL A 76 -9.17 -5.55 -11.41
CA VAL A 76 -8.87 -6.44 -10.27
C VAL A 76 -7.91 -7.56 -10.69
N ARG A 77 -7.89 -7.93 -11.97
CA ARG A 77 -6.93 -8.89 -12.53
C ARG A 77 -5.48 -8.45 -12.37
N LEU A 78 -5.21 -7.15 -12.18
CA LEU A 78 -3.86 -6.66 -11.86
C LEU A 78 -3.32 -7.27 -10.56
N LEU A 79 -4.18 -7.59 -9.59
CA LEU A 79 -3.78 -8.26 -8.35
C LEU A 79 -3.26 -9.70 -8.57
N ALA A 80 -3.57 -10.29 -9.72
CA ALA A 80 -3.06 -11.60 -10.13
C ALA A 80 -1.80 -11.52 -11.00
N ASP A 81 -1.46 -10.34 -11.55
CA ASP A 81 -0.24 -10.14 -12.35
C ASP A 81 0.91 -9.61 -11.49
N GLY A 82 1.63 -10.53 -10.86
CA GLY A 82 2.77 -10.22 -9.99
C GLY A 82 3.96 -9.52 -10.68
N THR A 83 3.91 -9.27 -11.99
CA THR A 83 4.93 -8.50 -12.71
C THR A 83 4.66 -6.99 -12.69
N VAL A 84 3.42 -6.58 -12.42
CA VAL A 84 3.02 -5.17 -12.37
C VAL A 84 3.25 -4.62 -10.97
N PRO A 85 4.02 -3.52 -10.82
CA PRO A 85 4.21 -2.91 -9.51
C PRO A 85 2.93 -2.24 -9.02
N LEU A 86 2.51 -2.56 -7.80
CA LEU A 86 1.37 -1.92 -7.14
C LEU A 86 1.47 -2.04 -5.62
N THR A 87 0.68 -1.21 -4.94
CA THR A 87 0.46 -1.28 -3.50
C THR A 87 -1.03 -1.45 -3.23
N ALA A 88 -1.41 -2.47 -2.47
CA ALA A 88 -2.79 -2.63 -2.00
C ALA A 88 -2.91 -2.27 -0.51
N PHE A 89 -4.00 -1.63 -0.14
CA PHE A 89 -4.39 -1.46 1.27
C PHE A 89 -5.47 -2.47 1.58
N ILE A 90 -5.19 -3.50 2.37
CA ILE A 90 -6.10 -4.63 2.56
C ILE A 90 -6.86 -4.52 3.89
N PRO A 91 -8.20 -4.38 3.88
CA PRO A 91 -8.99 -4.40 5.10
C PRO A 91 -9.04 -5.83 5.65
N ASN A 92 -8.95 -5.96 6.97
CA ASN A 92 -9.16 -7.24 7.65
C ASN A 92 -10.66 -7.52 7.86
N ASP A 93 -10.97 -8.72 8.34
CA ASP A 93 -12.36 -9.14 8.53
C ASP A 93 -13.13 -8.29 9.54
N ARG A 94 -12.45 -7.74 10.56
CA ARG A 94 -13.03 -6.76 11.49
C ARG A 94 -13.45 -5.48 10.77
N ALA A 95 -12.67 -5.00 9.81
CA ALA A 95 -13.01 -3.80 9.04
C ALA A 95 -14.34 -4.01 8.29
N PHE A 96 -14.55 -5.19 7.69
CA PHE A 96 -15.81 -5.52 7.04
C PHE A 96 -16.98 -5.67 8.03
N GLN A 97 -16.75 -6.21 9.23
CA GLN A 97 -17.79 -6.23 10.27
C GLN A 97 -18.23 -4.81 10.65
N VAL A 98 -17.30 -3.86 10.72
CA VAL A 98 -17.60 -2.46 10.98
C VAL A 98 -18.37 -1.84 9.81
N LEU A 99 -17.94 -2.09 8.55
CA LEU A 99 -18.67 -1.66 7.35
C LEU A 99 -20.12 -2.15 7.37
N VAL A 100 -20.34 -3.45 7.56
CA VAL A 100 -21.70 -4.01 7.59
C VAL A 100 -22.53 -3.44 8.73
N LYS A 101 -21.92 -3.20 9.90
CA LYS A 101 -22.61 -2.56 11.01
C LYS A 101 -23.03 -1.13 10.68
N ASP A 102 -22.19 -0.40 9.97
CA ASP A 102 -22.47 0.97 9.54
C ASP A 102 -23.64 0.99 8.54
N LEU A 103 -23.57 0.16 7.50
CA LEU A 103 -24.59 0.07 6.45
C LEU A 103 -25.95 -0.47 6.93
N THR A 104 -25.94 -1.43 7.86
CA THR A 104 -27.17 -2.14 8.29
C THR A 104 -27.66 -1.74 9.67
N GLY A 105 -26.87 -1.00 10.43
CA GLY A 105 -27.09 -0.71 11.86
C GLY A 105 -26.93 -1.93 12.79
N ARG A 106 -26.50 -3.09 12.28
CA ARG A 106 -26.44 -4.35 13.05
C ARG A 106 -25.04 -4.94 13.07
N TRP A 107 -24.59 -5.30 14.26
CA TRP A 107 -23.31 -6.00 14.42
C TRP A 107 -23.44 -7.47 14.02
N VAL A 108 -22.71 -7.87 12.98
CA VAL A 108 -22.61 -9.26 12.52
C VAL A 108 -21.19 -9.77 12.85
N ARG A 109 -21.09 -10.98 13.42
CA ARG A 109 -19.80 -11.58 13.83
C ARG A 109 -19.34 -12.71 12.91
N ASP A 110 -20.29 -13.29 12.18
CA ASP A 110 -20.06 -14.42 11.30
C ASP A 110 -19.53 -13.90 9.95
N GLU A 111 -18.34 -14.31 9.56
CA GLU A 111 -17.67 -13.80 8.36
C GLU A 111 -18.45 -14.12 7.09
N ALA A 112 -19.06 -15.30 7.00
CA ALA A 112 -19.92 -15.66 5.87
C ALA A 112 -21.14 -14.73 5.74
N ALA A 113 -21.77 -14.38 6.87
CA ALA A 113 -22.87 -13.42 6.90
C ALA A 113 -22.42 -11.98 6.59
N VAL A 114 -21.22 -11.59 7.04
CA VAL A 114 -20.62 -10.30 6.69
C VAL A 114 -20.35 -10.23 5.19
N PHE A 115 -19.69 -11.24 4.64
CA PHE A 115 -19.44 -11.37 3.21
C PHE A 115 -20.73 -11.35 2.40
N SER A 116 -21.78 -12.06 2.84
CA SER A 116 -23.08 -12.04 2.16
C SER A 116 -23.71 -10.65 2.14
N ALA A 117 -23.58 -9.87 3.22
CA ALA A 117 -24.05 -8.48 3.25
C ALA A 117 -23.23 -7.58 2.31
N VAL A 118 -21.91 -7.75 2.27
CA VAL A 118 -21.01 -7.02 1.33
C VAL A 118 -21.33 -7.38 -0.12
N ALA A 119 -21.48 -8.67 -0.43
CA ALA A 119 -21.89 -9.14 -1.76
C ALA A 119 -23.29 -8.63 -2.17
N GLY A 120 -24.16 -8.39 -1.17
CA GLY A 120 -25.48 -7.78 -1.36
C GLY A 120 -25.45 -6.34 -1.88
N LEU A 121 -24.30 -5.64 -1.81
CA LEU A 121 -24.12 -4.31 -2.41
C LEU A 121 -24.08 -4.33 -3.94
N GLY A 122 -23.97 -5.52 -4.53
CA GLY A 122 -23.79 -5.72 -5.96
C GLY A 122 -22.32 -5.83 -6.34
N ILE A 123 -22.05 -6.67 -7.33
CA ILE A 123 -20.68 -7.03 -7.72
C ILE A 123 -19.88 -5.83 -8.22
N ASP A 124 -20.51 -4.92 -8.98
CA ASP A 124 -19.90 -3.69 -9.48
C ASP A 124 -19.47 -2.76 -8.33
N THR A 125 -20.29 -2.68 -7.28
CA THR A 125 -19.96 -1.89 -6.08
C THR A 125 -18.77 -2.49 -5.35
N VAL A 126 -18.76 -3.81 -5.16
CA VAL A 126 -17.65 -4.53 -4.52
C VAL A 126 -16.37 -4.37 -5.33
N GLU A 127 -16.44 -4.50 -6.66
CA GLU A 127 -15.30 -4.27 -7.55
C GLU A 127 -14.75 -2.84 -7.38
N ASN A 128 -15.61 -1.83 -7.42
CA ASN A 128 -15.18 -0.43 -7.23
C ASN A 128 -14.49 -0.22 -5.88
N VAL A 129 -15.03 -0.80 -4.81
CA VAL A 129 -14.40 -0.76 -3.49
C VAL A 129 -13.03 -1.43 -3.54
N LEU A 130 -12.90 -2.63 -4.09
CA LEU A 130 -11.61 -3.33 -4.22
C LEU A 130 -10.59 -2.51 -5.02
N LEU A 131 -10.99 -1.93 -6.16
CA LEU A 131 -10.13 -1.09 -6.98
C LEU A 131 -9.69 0.19 -6.26
N TYR A 132 -10.54 0.73 -5.41
CA TYR A 132 -10.21 1.87 -4.59
C TYR A 132 -9.13 1.56 -3.54
N HIS A 133 -8.97 0.30 -3.14
CA HIS A 133 -7.90 -0.13 -2.24
C HIS A 133 -6.54 -0.33 -2.95
N VAL A 134 -6.48 -0.25 -4.27
CA VAL A 134 -5.28 -0.55 -5.07
C VAL A 134 -4.67 0.73 -5.62
N VAL A 135 -3.37 0.92 -5.41
CA VAL A 135 -2.56 2.01 -5.96
C VAL A 135 -1.59 1.42 -6.99
N PRO A 136 -1.87 1.55 -8.30
CA PRO A 136 -1.01 1.00 -9.35
C PRO A 136 0.27 1.83 -9.54
N GLY A 137 1.32 1.19 -10.06
CA GLY A 137 2.53 1.84 -10.54
C GLY A 137 3.61 2.10 -9.50
N ALA A 138 3.38 1.79 -8.22
CA ALA A 138 4.38 1.96 -7.17
C ALA A 138 4.29 0.87 -6.09
N THR A 139 5.46 0.39 -5.66
CA THR A 139 5.64 -0.48 -4.50
C THR A 139 6.02 0.38 -3.30
N LEU A 140 5.03 0.91 -2.59
CA LEU A 140 5.20 1.84 -1.46
C LEU A 140 5.48 1.07 -0.18
N THR A 141 6.74 0.94 0.23
CA THR A 141 7.04 0.23 1.48
C THR A 141 6.57 1.03 2.70
N SER A 142 6.45 0.39 3.86
CA SER A 142 6.12 1.07 5.12
C SER A 142 7.10 2.20 5.45
N ARG A 143 8.37 2.09 5.03
CA ARG A 143 9.37 3.15 5.18
C ARG A 143 9.05 4.36 4.32
N ASP A 144 8.59 4.12 3.09
CA ASP A 144 8.19 5.18 2.16
C ASP A 144 6.91 5.87 2.66
N ALA A 145 5.96 5.08 3.19
CA ALA A 145 4.69 5.58 3.71
C ALA A 145 4.86 6.55 4.90
N VAL A 146 5.84 6.32 5.78
CA VAL A 146 6.16 7.24 6.89
C VAL A 146 6.71 8.60 6.38
N GLY A 147 7.35 8.60 5.21
CA GLY A 147 7.81 9.82 4.54
C GLY A 147 6.73 10.52 3.70
N ALA A 148 5.62 9.85 3.41
CA ALA A 148 4.60 10.28 2.45
C ALA A 148 3.51 11.20 3.06
N ASN A 149 3.79 11.91 4.16
CA ASN A 149 2.79 12.80 4.75
C ASN A 149 2.33 13.89 3.77
N GLY A 150 1.02 13.97 3.54
CA GLY A 150 0.41 14.87 2.57
C GLY A 150 0.41 14.36 1.13
N ALA A 151 0.89 13.13 0.88
CA ALA A 151 0.82 12.52 -0.44
C ALA A 151 -0.64 12.23 -0.83
N GLN A 152 -0.91 12.27 -2.14
CA GLN A 152 -2.17 11.81 -2.71
C GLN A 152 -1.88 10.61 -3.60
N LEU A 153 -2.49 9.48 -3.28
CA LEU A 153 -2.30 8.22 -3.97
C LEU A 153 -3.46 8.03 -4.94
N THR A 154 -3.19 8.00 -6.24
CA THR A 154 -4.21 7.69 -7.26
C THR A 154 -4.52 6.21 -7.22
N THR A 155 -5.79 5.86 -7.04
CA THR A 155 -6.24 4.46 -6.99
C THR A 155 -6.49 3.90 -8.39
N ALA A 156 -6.60 2.57 -8.51
CA ALA A 156 -6.96 1.91 -9.75
C ALA A 156 -8.38 2.28 -10.21
N LEU A 157 -9.26 2.65 -9.27
CA LEU A 157 -10.59 3.19 -9.58
C LEU A 157 -10.50 4.61 -10.20
N GLY A 158 -9.47 5.38 -9.85
CA GLY A 158 -9.24 6.74 -10.34
C GLY A 158 -9.20 7.82 -9.23
N PRO A 159 -10.14 7.86 -8.27
CA PRO A 159 -10.10 8.82 -7.16
C PRO A 159 -8.85 8.63 -6.29
N THR A 160 -8.46 9.69 -5.57
CA THR A 160 -7.25 9.68 -4.74
C THR A 160 -7.52 9.37 -3.27
N ILE A 161 -6.53 8.78 -2.61
CA ILE A 161 -6.46 8.61 -1.15
C ILE A 161 -5.39 9.56 -0.60
N GLY A 162 -5.74 10.36 0.40
CA GLY A 162 -4.79 11.24 1.08
C GLY A 162 -4.03 10.50 2.17
N VAL A 163 -2.71 10.66 2.25
CA VAL A 163 -1.89 10.07 3.31
C VAL A 163 -1.60 11.11 4.38
N ARG A 164 -1.94 10.80 5.64
CA ARG A 164 -1.64 11.66 6.79
C ARG A 164 -0.86 10.89 7.85
N VAL A 165 0.36 11.32 8.11
CA VAL A 165 1.23 10.76 9.16
C VAL A 165 1.06 11.60 10.42
N LEU A 166 0.36 11.05 11.42
CA LEU A 166 0.06 11.75 12.68
C LEU A 166 1.27 11.80 13.62
N SER A 167 2.11 10.78 13.58
CA SER A 167 3.37 10.74 14.32
C SER A 167 4.41 9.96 13.53
N ARG A 168 5.65 10.47 13.52
CA ARG A 168 6.80 9.78 12.91
C ARG A 168 7.49 8.84 13.90
N TRP A 169 7.32 9.06 15.20
CA TRP A 169 7.93 8.26 16.25
C TRP A 169 7.12 6.98 16.53
N LEU A 170 5.79 7.09 16.48
CA LEU A 170 4.87 5.97 16.37
C LEU A 170 4.23 6.11 14.98
N PRO A 171 4.58 5.30 13.97
CA PRO A 171 4.17 5.50 12.59
C PRO A 171 2.66 5.25 12.42
N ILE A 172 1.86 6.20 12.91
CA ILE A 172 0.41 6.21 12.80
C ILE A 172 0.09 6.91 11.49
N ILE A 173 -0.27 6.11 10.49
CA ILE A 173 -0.60 6.55 9.15
C ILE A 173 -2.11 6.42 8.98
N GLN A 174 -2.77 7.57 8.80
CA GLN A 174 -4.17 7.67 8.45
C GLN A 174 -4.29 7.79 6.93
N LEU A 175 -5.22 7.05 6.35
CA LEU A 175 -5.60 7.14 4.95
C LEU A 175 -6.94 7.86 4.87
N ARG A 176 -6.99 8.96 4.12
CA ARG A 176 -8.20 9.76 3.91
C ARG A 176 -8.87 9.35 2.63
N ASP A 177 -10.08 8.85 2.73
CA ASP A 177 -10.87 8.45 1.58
C ASP A 177 -11.86 9.55 1.14
N GLN A 178 -12.83 9.16 0.34
CA GLN A 178 -13.86 10.05 -0.22
C GLN A 178 -15.17 9.99 0.56
N ASP A 179 -15.26 9.24 1.66
CA ASP A 179 -16.46 9.20 2.51
C ASP A 179 -16.28 10.13 3.72
N PRO A 180 -16.84 11.35 3.70
CA PRO A 180 -16.69 12.30 4.80
C PRO A 180 -17.52 11.91 6.04
N SER A 181 -18.41 10.93 5.92
CA SER A 181 -19.34 10.49 6.98
C SER A 181 -18.72 9.44 7.90
N ASP A 182 -17.70 8.72 7.43
CA ASP A 182 -17.07 7.62 8.14
C ASP A 182 -15.69 7.99 8.70
N VAL A 183 -15.17 7.12 9.56
CA VAL A 183 -13.84 7.23 10.13
C VAL A 183 -12.80 6.74 9.12
N ASP A 184 -11.95 7.66 8.67
CA ASP A 184 -10.73 7.37 7.90
C ASP A 184 -9.94 6.16 8.46
N PRO A 185 -9.57 5.17 7.64
CA PRO A 185 -8.77 4.02 8.06
C PRO A 185 -7.35 4.37 8.48
N PHE A 186 -6.80 3.55 9.38
CA PHE A 186 -5.40 3.58 9.75
C PHE A 186 -4.68 2.36 9.17
N VAL A 187 -3.42 2.54 8.79
CA VAL A 187 -2.54 1.43 8.43
C VAL A 187 -2.24 0.61 9.69
N ASN A 188 -2.44 -0.70 9.61
CA ASN A 188 -2.19 -1.64 10.69
C ASN A 188 -0.67 -1.88 10.84
N PRO A 189 -0.05 -1.48 11.96
CA PRO A 189 1.40 -1.63 12.16
C PRO A 189 1.84 -3.09 12.25
N PHE A 190 0.92 -4.04 12.46
CA PHE A 190 1.21 -5.48 12.54
C PHE A 190 1.09 -6.20 11.19
N ALA A 191 0.65 -5.50 10.14
CA ALA A 191 0.43 -6.07 8.81
C ALA A 191 1.04 -5.17 7.72
N LEU A 192 2.32 -4.85 7.85
CA LEU A 192 3.05 -3.98 6.93
C LEU A 192 3.87 -4.79 5.94
N ASP A 193 3.97 -4.29 4.70
CA ASP A 193 4.79 -4.88 3.63
C ASP A 193 4.52 -6.36 3.39
N VAL A 194 3.24 -6.75 3.40
CA VAL A 194 2.83 -8.08 2.96
C VAL A 194 3.35 -8.29 1.54
N ASN A 195 3.90 -9.47 1.27
CA ASN A 195 4.56 -9.82 0.01
C ASN A 195 5.87 -9.05 -0.30
N ARG A 196 6.54 -8.49 0.71
CA ARG A 196 7.84 -7.78 0.57
C ARG A 196 8.85 -8.56 -0.29
N GLY A 197 9.46 -7.85 -1.23
CA GLY A 197 10.45 -8.39 -2.16
C GLY A 197 9.90 -8.66 -3.57
N ASN A 198 8.58 -8.56 -3.74
CA ASN A 198 7.90 -8.67 -5.03
C ASN A 198 7.44 -7.30 -5.53
N ALA A 199 7.08 -7.22 -6.82
CA ALA A 199 6.58 -5.98 -7.42
C ALA A 199 5.27 -5.50 -6.76
N GLN A 200 4.47 -6.45 -6.25
CA GLN A 200 3.24 -6.16 -5.53
C GLN A 200 3.43 -6.29 -4.03
N ILE A 201 2.98 -5.29 -3.28
CA ILE A 201 2.94 -5.37 -1.80
C ILE A 201 1.60 -4.91 -1.28
N ALA A 202 1.28 -5.31 -0.05
CA ALA A 202 0.10 -4.83 0.63
C ALA A 202 0.39 -4.36 2.06
N HIS A 203 -0.46 -3.45 2.55
CA HIS A 203 -0.52 -3.04 3.94
C HIS A 203 -1.92 -3.26 4.48
N GLY A 204 -2.04 -3.92 5.62
CA GLY A 204 -3.31 -4.07 6.32
C GLY A 204 -3.86 -2.72 6.78
N ILE A 205 -5.18 -2.56 6.78
CA ILE A 205 -5.87 -1.36 7.27
C ILE A 205 -7.00 -1.71 8.24
N THR A 206 -7.38 -0.76 9.09
CA THR A 206 -8.35 -0.98 10.19
C THR A 206 -9.81 -0.82 9.80
N PHE A 207 -10.11 -0.08 8.73
CA PHE A 207 -11.46 0.15 8.20
C PHE A 207 -11.42 0.03 6.66
N VAL A 208 -12.57 -0.23 6.04
CA VAL A 208 -12.68 -0.33 4.58
C VAL A 208 -12.62 1.07 3.99
N LEU A 209 -11.73 1.29 3.01
CA LEU A 209 -11.70 2.53 2.22
C LEU A 209 -12.93 2.61 1.33
N ARG A 210 -13.61 3.76 1.33
CA ARG A 210 -14.84 3.95 0.55
C ARG A 210 -14.65 4.99 -0.56
N PRO A 211 -14.98 4.66 -1.82
CA PRO A 211 -14.81 5.58 -2.94
C PRO A 211 -15.86 6.69 -2.99
N ALA A 212 -16.93 6.57 -2.19
CA ALA A 212 -17.99 7.53 -1.97
C ALA A 212 -18.76 7.13 -0.69
N ASP A 213 -19.70 7.97 -0.26
CA ASP A 213 -20.70 7.61 0.77
C ASP A 213 -21.55 6.41 0.27
N LEU A 214 -21.58 5.32 1.05
CA LEU A 214 -22.16 4.00 0.69
C LEU A 214 -23.51 3.73 1.37
#